data_AF-A0A4R6R3H5-F1
#
_entry.id   AF-A0A4R6R3H5-F1
#
_cell.length_a   1.000
_cell.length_b   1.000
_cell.length_c   1.000
_cell.angle_alpha   90.00
_cell.angle_beta   90.00
_cell.angle_gamma   90.00
#
_symmetry.space_group_name_H-M   'P 1'
#
loop_
_entity.id
_entity.type
_entity.pdbx_description
1 polymer ?
#
loop_
_entity_poly.entity_id
_entity_poly.type
_entity_poly.pdbx_seq_one_letter_code
_entity_poly.pdbx_strand_id
1 'polypeptide(L)'
;MGHLDARTTTTRRLRRGMALAACTALLGLTACGAGDEAGTGDGGAQEPATATEEQSGEEQPSDDAGSGADAGDESADEAGDDEGAGDQEEGDPGAAGERTRILLVTDLGIDETSGDGAPTLADDDLAALLAEPFGGTAECADELVVELGQSAGCVGPTSPDDTAPTHEWVASTVAVPHEDGLESGYRVAVLFSTGTELPEEASELTQENVMLTGLGQGSMFGAEPLGAEEVADATLQTLTSENAYVPVAGMADWSEVICEDGLDFEEFGTTDCTAATAEGDSWQLHVAPGAFADGDQGLLVGIGSPADV
;
A
#
# COMPACT_ATOMS: atom_id res chain seq x y z
N MET A 1 -25.59 -50.94 -28.17
CA MET A 1 -25.74 -49.48 -27.94
C MET A 1 -24.31 -48.96 -27.96
N GLY A 2 -23.81 -48.25 -28.97
CA GLY A 2 -24.39 -47.10 -29.69
C GLY A 2 -24.02 -45.82 -28.91
N HIS A 3 -23.45 -44.75 -29.49
CA HIS A 3 -23.13 -44.42 -30.89
C HIS A 3 -22.25 -43.14 -30.88
N LEU A 4 -21.30 -42.96 -31.83
CA LEU A 4 -20.68 -41.66 -32.26
C LEU A 4 -19.82 -40.86 -31.25
N ASP A 5 -18.88 -39.97 -31.65
CA ASP A 5 -17.98 -39.95 -32.84
C ASP A 5 -16.86 -38.89 -32.64
N ALA A 6 -15.93 -38.84 -33.61
CA ALA A 6 -15.25 -37.64 -34.11
C ALA A 6 -14.42 -36.74 -33.17
N ARG A 7 -13.09 -36.94 -33.23
CA ARG A 7 -12.13 -35.83 -33.15
C ARG A 7 -12.53 -34.73 -34.15
N THR A 8 -12.60 -33.48 -33.72
CA THR A 8 -12.70 -32.33 -34.63
C THR A 8 -11.60 -31.32 -34.33
N THR A 9 -10.52 -31.37 -35.11
CA THR A 9 -9.48 -30.34 -35.13
C THR A 9 -9.84 -29.31 -36.21
N THR A 10 -10.07 -28.05 -35.85
CA THR A 10 -10.21 -26.99 -36.87
C THR A 10 -9.48 -25.72 -36.47
N THR A 11 -8.44 -25.39 -37.23
CA THR A 11 -7.67 -24.15 -37.11
C THR A 11 -8.47 -22.94 -37.59
N ARG A 12 -8.30 -21.79 -36.95
CA ARG A 12 -8.53 -20.49 -37.61
C ARG A 12 -7.41 -19.50 -37.32
N ARG A 13 -6.62 -19.23 -38.35
CA ARG A 13 -5.74 -18.06 -38.41
C ARG A 13 -6.59 -16.79 -38.39
N LEU A 14 -6.16 -15.78 -37.64
CA LEU A 14 -6.38 -14.39 -38.01
C LEU A 14 -5.03 -13.67 -38.10
N ARG A 15 -4.66 -13.30 -39.33
CA ARG A 15 -3.52 -12.42 -39.58
C ARG A 15 -4.00 -10.96 -39.58
N ARG A 16 -3.51 -10.18 -38.62
CA ARG A 16 -3.26 -8.74 -38.73
C ARG A 16 -1.97 -8.52 -37.92
N GLY A 17 -0.92 -7.86 -38.39
CA GLY A 17 -0.75 -7.13 -39.64
C GLY A 17 0.17 -5.95 -39.36
N MET A 18 1.49 -6.16 -39.36
CA MET A 18 2.47 -5.11 -39.12
C MET A 18 2.22 -3.91 -40.04
N ALA A 19 2.09 -2.73 -39.43
CA ALA A 19 2.13 -1.45 -40.11
C ALA A 19 3.08 -0.51 -39.35
N LEU A 20 4.39 -0.65 -39.63
CA LEU A 20 5.39 0.36 -39.30
C LEU A 20 5.02 1.65 -40.04
N ALA A 21 4.67 2.70 -39.30
CA ALA A 21 4.42 4.03 -39.83
C ALA A 21 5.25 5.07 -39.07
N ALA A 22 6.57 5.06 -39.32
CA ALA A 22 7.42 6.18 -38.96
C ALA A 22 7.08 7.38 -39.85
N CYS A 23 6.64 8.48 -39.26
CA CYS A 23 6.55 9.78 -39.94
C CYS A 23 7.10 10.87 -39.04
N THR A 24 8.15 11.52 -39.54
CA THR A 24 8.89 12.61 -38.91
C THR A 24 8.05 13.87 -38.70
N ALA A 25 8.39 14.62 -37.65
CA ALA A 25 7.81 15.91 -37.32
C ALA A 25 7.90 16.96 -38.44
N LEU A 26 6.95 17.91 -38.44
CA LEU A 26 7.10 19.23 -39.05
C LEU A 26 6.50 20.30 -38.14
N LEU A 27 7.30 21.33 -37.86
CA LEU A 27 6.91 22.54 -37.13
C LEU A 27 6.02 23.45 -37.99
N GLY A 28 5.07 24.15 -37.36
CA GLY A 28 4.16 25.09 -38.01
C GLY A 28 3.78 26.29 -37.14
N LEU A 29 4.70 27.24 -36.95
CA LEU A 29 4.46 28.51 -36.25
C LEU A 29 3.93 29.60 -37.20
N THR A 30 2.64 29.94 -37.10
CA THR A 30 2.06 31.24 -37.52
C THR A 30 0.84 31.52 -36.63
N ALA A 31 0.87 32.41 -35.63
CA ALA A 31 1.01 33.87 -35.66
C ALA A 31 -0.31 34.66 -35.85
N CYS A 32 -0.68 35.38 -34.79
CA CYS A 32 -1.36 36.68 -34.74
C CYS A 32 -2.83 36.82 -35.19
N GLY A 33 -3.61 37.61 -34.44
CA GLY A 33 -4.88 38.18 -34.92
C GLY A 33 -5.90 38.52 -33.82
N ALA A 34 -5.77 39.68 -33.18
CA ALA A 34 -6.90 40.28 -32.44
C ALA A 34 -7.90 40.91 -33.43
N GLY A 35 -9.20 40.84 -33.13
CA GLY A 35 -10.26 41.39 -33.97
C GLY A 35 -11.58 41.45 -33.22
N ASP A 36 -12.01 42.67 -32.90
CA ASP A 36 -13.21 43.00 -32.12
C ASP A 36 -14.43 43.27 -33.03
N GLU A 37 -15.57 43.57 -32.40
CA GLU A 37 -16.80 44.20 -32.92
C GLU A 37 -17.87 43.35 -33.65
N ALA A 38 -18.88 42.99 -32.84
CA ALA A 38 -20.27 43.50 -32.91
C ALA A 38 -21.34 42.82 -33.80
N GLY A 39 -22.53 42.64 -33.20
CA GLY A 39 -23.78 42.49 -33.96
C GLY A 39 -25.02 41.89 -33.26
N THR A 40 -25.63 42.61 -32.29
CA THR A 40 -27.09 42.64 -31.93
C THR A 40 -27.92 41.35 -31.82
N GLY A 41 -28.77 41.11 -30.80
CA GLY A 41 -29.21 41.94 -29.68
C GLY A 41 -30.56 41.41 -29.08
N ASP A 42 -31.13 42.15 -28.13
CA ASP A 42 -32.41 41.90 -27.42
C ASP A 42 -32.42 40.71 -26.41
N GLY A 43 -32.95 40.82 -25.18
CA GLY A 43 -33.49 41.98 -24.46
C GLY A 43 -34.04 41.56 -23.08
N GLY A 44 -33.88 42.39 -22.04
CA GLY A 44 -34.42 42.12 -20.70
C GLY A 44 -33.64 42.80 -19.57
N ALA A 45 -34.20 43.86 -18.99
CA ALA A 45 -33.55 44.64 -17.93
C ALA A 45 -34.17 44.36 -16.55
N GLN A 46 -33.36 44.42 -15.48
CA GLN A 46 -33.66 45.19 -14.26
C GLN A 46 -32.49 45.18 -13.25
N GLU A 47 -32.12 46.38 -12.82
CA GLU A 47 -31.31 46.74 -11.63
C GLU A 47 -32.13 47.81 -10.86
N PRO A 48 -31.75 48.27 -9.66
CA PRO A 48 -30.94 47.66 -8.59
C PRO A 48 -31.63 47.78 -7.20
N ALA A 49 -31.01 47.27 -6.12
CA ALA A 49 -31.05 47.90 -4.79
C ALA A 49 -30.00 47.30 -3.82
N THR A 50 -29.42 48.17 -2.99
CA THR A 50 -28.39 47.93 -1.97
C THR A 50 -28.94 47.87 -0.54
N ALA A 51 -28.03 47.62 0.43
CA ALA A 51 -28.09 47.87 1.89
C ALA A 51 -28.48 46.64 2.73
N THR A 52 -27.98 46.38 3.94
CA THR A 52 -26.93 46.94 4.84
C THR A 52 -27.08 46.12 6.11
N GLU A 53 -26.01 45.65 6.74
CA GLU A 53 -26.05 45.22 8.14
C GLU A 53 -24.87 45.85 8.91
N GLU A 54 -25.20 46.62 9.94
CA GLU A 54 -24.26 47.25 10.87
C GLU A 54 -24.75 47.07 12.31
N GLN A 55 -23.78 46.85 13.21
CA GLN A 55 -23.76 47.28 14.62
C GLN A 55 -24.58 46.56 15.73
N SER A 56 -23.80 45.88 16.60
CA SER A 56 -23.51 46.31 18.00
C SER A 56 -24.30 45.78 19.22
N GLY A 57 -23.57 45.66 20.34
CA GLY A 57 -24.05 45.58 21.74
C GLY A 57 -23.68 44.25 22.41
N GLU A 58 -22.63 44.12 23.25
CA GLU A 58 -22.53 44.53 24.68
C GLU A 58 -23.40 43.62 25.60
N GLU A 59 -23.04 43.16 26.82
CA GLU A 59 -22.13 43.62 27.90
C GLU A 59 -21.53 42.43 28.73
N GLN A 60 -20.53 42.69 29.60
CA GLN A 60 -20.11 41.81 30.73
C GLN A 60 -20.88 42.14 32.03
N PRO A 61 -21.09 41.19 32.96
CA PRO A 61 -20.39 41.21 34.29
C PRO A 61 -20.11 39.79 34.87
N SER A 62 -19.38 39.53 35.98
CA SER A 62 -18.37 40.26 36.80
C SER A 62 -17.62 39.27 37.74
N ASP A 63 -16.81 39.79 38.67
CA ASP A 63 -15.99 39.12 39.71
C ASP A 63 -16.72 38.22 40.76
N ASP A 64 -15.98 37.27 41.35
CA ASP A 64 -15.91 37.06 42.82
C ASP A 64 -14.57 36.38 43.22
N ALA A 65 -14.18 36.44 44.50
CA ALA A 65 -12.82 36.13 44.97
C ALA A 65 -12.80 35.29 46.28
N GLY A 66 -11.81 34.41 46.44
CA GLY A 66 -11.66 33.58 47.64
C GLY A 66 -10.22 33.19 47.98
N SER A 67 -9.65 33.81 49.01
CA SER A 67 -8.32 33.48 49.55
C SER A 67 -8.35 32.35 50.59
N GLY A 68 -7.26 31.59 50.70
CA GLY A 68 -7.01 30.68 51.82
C GLY A 68 -5.55 30.18 51.86
N ALA A 69 -4.79 30.59 52.89
CA ALA A 69 -3.44 30.10 53.21
C ALA A 69 -3.53 28.94 54.25
N ASP A 70 -2.49 28.32 54.83
CA ASP A 70 -1.03 28.54 54.88
C ASP A 70 -0.36 27.24 55.43
N ALA A 71 0.99 27.16 55.41
CA ALA A 71 1.88 26.18 56.07
C ALA A 71 1.74 24.67 55.68
N GLY A 72 2.80 23.87 55.58
CA GLY A 72 4.23 24.11 55.79
C GLY A 72 4.87 23.01 56.66
N ASP A 73 5.91 22.34 56.14
CA ASP A 73 6.95 21.66 56.95
C ASP A 73 8.23 21.48 56.11
N GLU A 74 9.36 21.31 56.79
CA GLU A 74 10.71 21.49 56.27
C GLU A 74 11.69 20.39 56.74
N SER A 75 12.86 20.28 56.10
CA SER A 75 13.92 19.25 56.30
C SER A 75 13.72 17.94 55.50
N ALA A 76 14.77 17.23 55.04
CA ALA A 76 16.22 17.42 55.18
C ALA A 76 16.99 16.95 53.93
N ASP A 77 18.25 17.37 53.81
CA ASP A 77 19.22 16.90 52.82
C ASP A 77 19.53 15.39 52.96
N GLU A 78 19.78 14.73 51.83
CA GLU A 78 20.75 13.61 51.72
C GLU A 78 21.42 13.72 50.34
N ALA A 79 22.74 13.86 50.31
CA ALA A 79 23.52 13.82 49.07
C ALA A 79 23.84 12.36 48.71
N GLY A 80 23.27 11.88 47.60
CA GLY A 80 23.49 10.53 47.08
C GLY A 80 24.66 10.49 46.10
N ASP A 81 25.66 9.69 46.43
CA ASP A 81 26.95 9.51 45.74
C ASP A 81 26.84 9.08 44.26
N ASP A 82 27.72 9.64 43.43
CA ASP A 82 27.95 9.27 42.03
C ASP A 82 28.95 8.10 41.95
N GLU A 83 28.47 6.86 41.98
CA GLU A 83 29.21 5.69 41.44
C GLU A 83 28.24 4.72 40.76
N GLY A 84 28.04 4.92 39.46
CA GLY A 84 27.16 4.12 38.61
C GLY A 84 27.76 3.87 37.22
N ALA A 85 29.02 3.43 37.16
CA ALA A 85 29.68 2.99 35.94
C ALA A 85 29.06 1.67 35.43
N GLY A 86 27.87 1.77 34.86
CA GLY A 86 27.36 0.78 33.93
C GLY A 86 28.08 0.95 32.61
N ASP A 87 28.98 0.03 32.29
CA ASP A 87 29.32 -0.30 30.90
C ASP A 87 27.99 -0.54 30.18
N GLN A 88 27.54 0.48 29.44
CA GLN A 88 26.74 0.23 28.25
C GLN A 88 27.73 -0.40 27.27
N GLU A 89 27.86 -1.73 27.33
CA GLU A 89 28.22 -2.49 26.15
C GLU A 89 27.33 -1.96 25.03
N GLU A 90 27.94 -1.42 23.97
CA GLU A 90 27.20 -0.99 22.78
C GLU A 90 26.54 -2.23 22.21
N GLY A 91 25.28 -2.43 22.63
CA GLY A 91 24.41 -3.42 22.06
C GLY A 91 24.39 -3.19 20.57
N ASP A 92 24.62 -4.27 19.84
CA ASP A 92 24.39 -4.36 18.42
C ASP A 92 23.05 -3.65 18.08
N PRO A 93 23.00 -2.76 17.07
CA PRO A 93 21.77 -2.03 16.76
C PRO A 93 20.62 -2.92 16.26
N GLY A 94 20.83 -4.24 16.14
CA GLY A 94 19.78 -5.20 15.87
C GLY A 94 18.82 -5.43 17.06
N ALA A 95 17.52 -5.39 16.73
CA ALA A 95 16.41 -6.02 17.47
C ALA A 95 15.98 -5.41 18.82
N ALA A 96 15.42 -4.19 18.78
CA ALA A 96 14.22 -3.84 19.57
C ALA A 96 13.50 -2.58 19.03
N GLY A 97 12.42 -2.75 18.27
CA GLY A 97 11.44 -1.67 18.00
C GLY A 97 11.45 -1.01 16.61
N GLU A 98 12.23 -1.51 15.64
CA GLU A 98 12.05 -1.11 14.24
C GLU A 98 10.85 -1.86 13.64
N ARG A 99 9.79 -1.11 13.25
CA ARG A 99 8.61 -1.68 12.58
C ARG A 99 9.01 -2.36 11.26
N THR A 100 8.51 -3.58 11.03
CA THR A 100 8.65 -4.29 9.76
C THR A 100 8.16 -3.43 8.61
N ARG A 101 9.05 -3.07 7.68
CA ARG A 101 8.68 -2.37 6.43
C ARG A 101 8.53 -3.37 5.30
N ILE A 102 7.68 -3.03 4.34
CA ILE A 102 7.37 -3.87 3.18
C ILE A 102 7.52 -3.14 1.84
N LEU A 103 7.89 -3.90 0.81
CA LEU A 103 7.86 -3.46 -0.59
C LEU A 103 7.27 -4.57 -1.45
N LEU A 104 6.13 -4.31 -2.11
CA LEU A 104 5.50 -5.26 -3.03
C LEU A 104 5.84 -4.90 -4.49
N VAL A 105 6.60 -5.77 -5.14
CA VAL A 105 7.05 -5.60 -6.54
C VAL A 105 6.31 -6.57 -7.45
N THR A 106 5.58 -6.03 -8.42
CA THR A 106 4.67 -6.80 -9.30
C THR A 106 5.13 -6.87 -10.75
N ASP A 107 5.95 -5.92 -11.21
CA ASP A 107 6.69 -6.02 -12.47
C ASP A 107 8.09 -6.56 -12.16
N LEU A 108 8.30 -7.83 -12.50
CA LEU A 108 9.55 -8.54 -12.24
C LEU A 108 10.51 -8.50 -13.45
N GLY A 109 10.15 -7.83 -14.55
CA GLY A 109 11.00 -7.70 -15.76
C GLY A 109 11.28 -9.00 -16.52
N ILE A 110 10.80 -10.15 -16.06
CA ILE A 110 11.02 -11.48 -16.64
C ILE A 110 9.99 -11.83 -17.72
N ASP A 111 10.47 -12.31 -18.87
CA ASP A 111 9.63 -12.84 -19.95
C ASP A 111 9.34 -14.33 -19.71
N GLU A 112 8.11 -14.64 -19.28
CA GLU A 112 7.64 -15.99 -18.93
C GLU A 112 7.77 -17.03 -20.06
N THR A 113 8.11 -16.64 -21.29
CA THR A 113 8.28 -17.58 -22.43
C THR A 113 9.67 -18.21 -22.52
N SER A 114 10.54 -17.96 -21.53
CA SER A 114 12.00 -18.11 -21.63
C SER A 114 12.61 -19.39 -21.01
N GLY A 115 12.01 -20.57 -21.17
CA GLY A 115 12.70 -21.80 -20.74
C GLY A 115 11.87 -23.08 -20.64
N ASP A 116 12.55 -24.16 -20.27
CA ASP A 116 11.95 -25.45 -19.87
C ASP A 116 12.24 -25.64 -18.36
N GLY A 117 11.49 -24.88 -17.54
CA GLY A 117 11.69 -24.72 -16.09
C GLY A 117 10.87 -23.57 -15.52
N ALA A 118 10.79 -23.45 -14.20
CA ALA A 118 10.24 -22.25 -13.54
C ALA A 118 11.17 -21.04 -13.80
N PRO A 119 10.63 -19.82 -14.00
CA PRO A 119 11.46 -18.63 -14.14
C PRO A 119 12.26 -18.34 -12.86
N THR A 120 13.46 -17.78 -12.99
CA THR A 120 14.27 -17.32 -11.85
C THR A 120 14.69 -15.87 -12.04
N LEU A 121 14.79 -15.14 -10.94
CA LEU A 121 15.36 -13.79 -10.86
C LEU A 121 16.80 -13.92 -10.37
N ALA A 122 17.75 -13.38 -11.14
CA ALA A 122 19.14 -13.33 -10.72
C ALA A 122 19.30 -12.43 -9.47
N ASP A 123 20.36 -12.67 -8.70
CA ASP A 123 20.72 -11.89 -7.52
C ASP A 123 20.90 -10.39 -7.83
N ASP A 124 21.59 -10.05 -8.94
CA ASP A 124 21.73 -8.68 -9.46
C ASP A 124 20.37 -8.03 -9.79
N ASP A 125 19.45 -8.78 -10.41
CA ASP A 125 18.13 -8.27 -10.82
C ASP A 125 17.22 -8.08 -9.59
N LEU A 126 17.21 -9.03 -8.66
CA LEU A 126 16.45 -8.95 -7.40
C LEU A 126 16.93 -7.78 -6.52
N ALA A 127 18.25 -7.58 -6.46
CA ALA A 127 18.85 -6.44 -5.79
C ALA A 127 18.47 -5.10 -6.46
N ALA A 128 18.39 -5.05 -7.79
CA ALA A 128 17.91 -3.87 -8.50
C ALA A 128 16.45 -3.54 -8.17
N LEU A 129 15.57 -4.54 -8.10
CA LEU A 129 14.16 -4.36 -7.70
C LEU A 129 14.03 -3.80 -6.27
N LEU A 130 14.85 -4.26 -5.33
CA LEU A 130 14.88 -3.72 -3.96
C LEU A 130 15.43 -2.29 -3.90
N ALA A 131 16.46 -1.97 -4.69
CA ALA A 131 17.14 -0.68 -4.63
C ALA A 131 16.44 0.44 -5.41
N GLU A 132 15.65 0.12 -6.45
CA GLU A 132 15.02 1.10 -7.35
C GLU A 132 14.19 2.18 -6.63
N PRO A 133 13.27 1.87 -5.69
CA PRO A 133 12.44 2.88 -5.03
C PRO A 133 13.25 3.92 -4.23
N PHE A 134 14.42 3.51 -3.73
CA PHE A 134 15.29 4.33 -2.89
C PHE A 134 16.40 5.05 -3.69
N GLY A 135 16.66 4.64 -4.93
CA GLY A 135 17.76 5.19 -5.75
C GLY A 135 19.16 4.85 -5.24
N GLY A 136 19.29 3.76 -4.48
CA GLY A 136 20.54 3.32 -3.85
C GLY A 136 21.17 2.08 -4.49
N THR A 137 21.82 1.26 -3.67
CA THR A 137 22.34 -0.06 -4.05
C THR A 137 21.90 -1.10 -3.03
N ALA A 138 21.51 -2.29 -3.48
CA ALA A 138 21.30 -3.46 -2.65
C ALA A 138 22.18 -4.62 -3.16
N GLU A 139 22.29 -5.68 -2.35
CA GLU A 139 22.97 -6.93 -2.69
C GLU A 139 22.09 -8.09 -2.21
N CYS A 140 21.84 -9.10 -3.05
CA CYS A 140 21.10 -10.32 -2.68
C CYS A 140 22.05 -11.52 -2.66
N ALA A 141 21.81 -12.47 -1.75
CA ALA A 141 22.73 -13.59 -1.51
C ALA A 141 22.63 -14.72 -2.54
N ASP A 142 21.42 -14.94 -3.07
CA ASP A 142 21.05 -16.06 -3.92
C ASP A 142 20.03 -15.61 -5.00
N GLU A 143 19.90 -16.38 -6.08
CA GLU A 143 18.81 -16.21 -7.07
C GLU A 143 17.46 -16.65 -6.49
N LEU A 144 16.38 -15.95 -6.85
CA LEU A 144 15.01 -16.27 -6.41
C LEU A 144 14.26 -17.04 -7.50
N VAL A 145 13.86 -18.27 -7.22
CA VAL A 145 12.95 -19.03 -8.09
C VAL A 145 11.55 -18.43 -7.96
N VAL A 146 10.94 -18.07 -9.08
CA VAL A 146 9.61 -17.41 -9.13
C VAL A 146 8.51 -18.47 -9.12
N GLU A 147 8.43 -19.18 -8.00
CA GLU A 147 7.42 -20.17 -7.62
C GLU A 147 7.02 -19.87 -6.17
N LEU A 148 5.76 -20.10 -5.76
CA LEU A 148 5.31 -19.71 -4.41
C LEU A 148 6.04 -20.47 -3.29
N GLY A 149 6.18 -19.83 -2.13
CA GLY A 149 6.91 -20.38 -0.98
C GLY A 149 8.44 -20.40 -1.15
N GLN A 150 9.00 -19.61 -2.09
CA GLN A 150 10.43 -19.38 -2.21
C GLN A 150 10.83 -18.05 -1.55
N SER A 151 12.03 -17.98 -0.99
CA SER A 151 12.57 -16.76 -0.40
C SER A 151 14.08 -16.63 -0.63
N ALA A 152 14.59 -15.39 -0.62
CA ALA A 152 16.00 -15.06 -0.76
C ALA A 152 16.38 -13.88 0.18
N GLY A 153 17.55 -13.96 0.80
CA GLY A 153 18.06 -12.90 1.67
C GLY A 153 18.76 -11.80 0.87
N CYS A 154 18.49 -10.54 1.24
CA CYS A 154 19.10 -9.36 0.64
C CYS A 154 19.54 -8.35 1.71
N VAL A 155 20.41 -7.42 1.33
CA VAL A 155 20.80 -6.26 2.14
C VAL A 155 20.63 -5.01 1.29
N GLY A 156 19.93 -4.00 1.80
CA GLY A 156 19.51 -2.85 1.01
C GLY A 156 19.16 -1.61 1.85
N PRO A 157 18.89 -0.48 1.19
CA PRO A 157 18.44 0.74 1.83
C PRO A 157 17.02 0.59 2.39
N THR A 158 16.62 1.49 3.30
CA THR A 158 15.24 1.57 3.82
C THR A 158 14.61 2.95 3.63
N SER A 159 15.33 3.90 3.04
CA SER A 159 14.90 5.28 2.78
C SER A 159 15.68 5.87 1.59
N PRO A 160 15.09 6.76 0.78
CA PRO A 160 15.84 7.53 -0.22
C PRO A 160 16.87 8.49 0.41
N ASP A 161 16.76 8.80 1.71
CA ASP A 161 17.76 9.60 2.44
C ASP A 161 18.97 8.77 2.92
N ASP A 162 18.83 7.44 3.07
CA ASP A 162 19.94 6.52 3.37
C ASP A 162 19.98 5.37 2.34
N THR A 163 20.79 5.59 1.31
CA THR A 163 20.88 4.77 0.11
C THR A 163 21.90 3.62 0.21
N ALA A 164 22.50 3.42 1.39
CA ALA A 164 23.47 2.36 1.61
C ALA A 164 22.79 0.99 1.86
N PRO A 165 23.41 -0.13 1.44
CA PRO A 165 22.95 -1.47 1.79
C PRO A 165 23.37 -1.78 3.23
N THR A 166 22.60 -1.31 4.19
CA THR A 166 22.88 -1.43 5.63
C THR A 166 21.84 -2.27 6.39
N HIS A 167 20.64 -2.44 5.84
CA HIS A 167 19.56 -3.19 6.49
C HIS A 167 19.33 -4.53 5.80
N GLU A 168 19.08 -5.56 6.59
CA GLU A 168 18.67 -6.87 6.11
C GLU A 168 17.23 -6.83 5.59
N TRP A 169 16.98 -7.56 4.51
CA TRP A 169 15.67 -7.76 3.88
C TRP A 169 15.52 -9.24 3.49
N VAL A 170 14.29 -9.73 3.48
CA VAL A 170 13.96 -11.02 2.86
C VAL A 170 12.97 -10.79 1.73
N ALA A 171 13.32 -11.24 0.54
CA ALA A 171 12.44 -11.29 -0.62
C ALA A 171 11.66 -12.60 -0.58
N SER A 172 10.34 -12.55 -0.53
CA SER A 172 9.44 -13.71 -0.54
C SER A 172 8.55 -13.67 -1.77
N THR A 173 8.41 -14.80 -2.46
CA THR A 173 7.42 -14.95 -3.55
C THR A 173 6.00 -14.97 -2.99
N VAL A 174 5.12 -14.14 -3.53
CA VAL A 174 3.72 -14.02 -3.12
C VAL A 174 2.79 -14.11 -4.32
N ALA A 175 1.57 -14.57 -4.11
CA ALA A 175 0.53 -14.51 -5.13
C ALA A 175 -0.10 -13.11 -5.13
N VAL A 176 -0.37 -12.56 -6.32
CA VAL A 176 -1.23 -11.37 -6.49
C VAL A 176 -2.26 -11.63 -7.58
N PRO A 177 -3.43 -10.97 -7.57
CA PRO A 177 -4.47 -11.19 -8.57
C PRO A 177 -3.98 -11.03 -10.01
N HIS A 178 -4.43 -11.91 -10.90
CA HIS A 178 -4.21 -11.76 -12.34
C HIS A 178 -5.00 -10.55 -12.88
N GLU A 179 -4.49 -9.87 -13.91
CA GLU A 179 -5.11 -8.65 -14.45
C GLU A 179 -6.50 -8.88 -15.07
N ASP A 180 -6.77 -10.10 -15.54
CA ASP A 180 -8.09 -10.55 -16.02
C ASP A 180 -9.10 -10.85 -14.88
N GLY A 181 -8.75 -10.64 -13.61
CA GLY A 181 -9.62 -10.78 -12.44
C GLY A 181 -9.33 -12.00 -11.55
N LEU A 182 -9.93 -12.01 -10.35
CA LEU A 182 -9.69 -12.99 -9.28
C LEU A 182 -9.90 -14.45 -9.71
N GLU A 183 -10.94 -14.72 -10.53
CA GLU A 183 -11.23 -16.07 -11.04
C GLU A 183 -10.20 -16.57 -12.08
N SER A 184 -9.39 -15.67 -12.65
CA SER A 184 -8.34 -16.03 -13.60
C SER A 184 -7.09 -16.61 -12.93
N GLY A 185 -7.06 -16.63 -11.58
CA GLY A 185 -5.94 -17.09 -10.78
C GLY A 185 -5.01 -15.95 -10.37
N TYR A 186 -3.77 -16.32 -10.04
CA TYR A 186 -2.73 -15.40 -9.59
C TYR A 186 -1.62 -15.25 -10.62
N ARG A 187 -0.84 -14.18 -10.48
CA ARG A 187 0.55 -14.07 -10.96
C ARG A 187 1.48 -14.01 -9.74
N VAL A 188 2.73 -14.43 -9.90
CA VAL A 188 3.72 -14.34 -8.82
C VAL A 188 4.30 -12.92 -8.79
N ALA A 189 4.43 -12.37 -7.59
CA ALA A 189 5.10 -11.10 -7.28
C ALA A 189 6.14 -11.35 -6.17
N VAL A 190 6.94 -10.34 -5.86
CA VAL A 190 7.92 -10.39 -4.76
C VAL A 190 7.52 -9.39 -3.68
N LEU A 191 7.39 -9.87 -2.45
CA LEU A 191 7.24 -9.05 -1.25
C LEU A 191 8.58 -9.04 -0.51
N PHE A 192 9.22 -7.88 -0.40
CA PHE A 192 10.36 -7.71 0.48
C PHE A 192 9.88 -7.29 1.87
N SER A 193 10.39 -7.91 2.93
CA SER A 193 10.21 -7.51 4.33
C SER A 193 11.54 -7.25 5.02
N THR A 194 11.63 -6.22 5.86
CA THR A 194 12.88 -5.91 6.60
C THR A 194 13.17 -6.92 7.72
N GLY A 195 14.45 -7.26 7.90
CA GLY A 195 14.95 -8.11 8.98
C GLY A 195 14.77 -9.60 8.70
N THR A 196 13.52 -10.08 8.68
CA THR A 196 13.19 -11.50 8.49
C THR A 196 12.10 -11.69 7.43
N GLU A 197 11.75 -12.95 7.15
CA GLU A 197 10.44 -13.29 6.58
C GLU A 197 9.31 -12.69 7.47
N LEU A 198 8.10 -12.61 6.92
CA LEU A 198 6.93 -12.18 7.69
C LEU A 198 6.82 -13.00 8.99
N PRO A 199 6.47 -12.36 10.13
CA PRO A 199 6.32 -13.05 11.40
C PRO A 199 5.23 -14.12 11.32
N GLU A 200 5.23 -15.09 12.27
CA GLU A 200 4.29 -16.21 12.24
C GLU A 200 2.82 -15.72 12.21
N GLU A 201 2.55 -14.62 12.91
CA GLU A 201 1.29 -13.87 13.01
C GLU A 201 0.83 -13.20 11.69
N ALA A 202 1.68 -13.16 10.66
CA ALA A 202 1.34 -12.65 9.32
C ALA A 202 1.71 -13.64 8.20
N SER A 203 2.14 -14.86 8.54
CA SER A 203 2.54 -15.91 7.60
C SER A 203 1.40 -16.38 6.68
N GLU A 204 0.15 -16.04 6.99
CA GLU A 204 -1.02 -16.30 6.14
C GLU A 204 -0.96 -15.53 4.81
N LEU A 205 -0.30 -14.37 4.79
CA LEU A 205 -0.16 -13.52 3.61
C LEU A 205 0.76 -14.10 2.52
N THR A 206 1.57 -15.12 2.83
CA THR A 206 2.44 -15.81 1.87
C THR A 206 1.90 -17.19 1.45
N GLN A 207 0.71 -17.58 1.92
CA GLN A 207 0.10 -18.87 1.55
C GLN A 207 -0.38 -18.91 0.09
N GLU A 208 -0.31 -20.09 -0.53
CA GLU A 208 -0.61 -20.29 -1.96
C GLU A 208 -2.05 -19.90 -2.39
N ASN A 209 -2.98 -19.81 -1.43
CA ASN A 209 -4.39 -19.48 -1.64
C ASN A 209 -4.76 -18.06 -1.18
N VAL A 210 -3.77 -17.18 -0.95
CA VAL A 210 -3.97 -15.78 -0.53
C VAL A 210 -3.32 -14.86 -1.55
N MET A 211 -4.11 -13.98 -2.16
CA MET A 211 -3.67 -13.06 -3.20
C MET A 211 -3.53 -11.64 -2.64
N LEU A 212 -2.33 -11.07 -2.69
CA LEU A 212 -2.05 -9.77 -2.06
C LEU A 212 -2.49 -8.57 -2.92
N THR A 213 -3.05 -7.59 -2.24
CA THR A 213 -3.12 -6.18 -2.66
C THR A 213 -2.72 -5.30 -1.48
N GLY A 214 -2.56 -4.00 -1.69
CA GLY A 214 -2.28 -3.05 -0.62
C GLY A 214 -2.37 -1.62 -1.09
N LEU A 215 -2.45 -0.68 -0.14
CA LEU A 215 -2.55 0.74 -0.42
C LEU A 215 -1.86 1.53 0.70
N GLY A 216 -0.89 2.37 0.34
CA GLY A 216 -0.40 3.44 1.19
C GLY A 216 -1.49 4.50 1.38
N GLN A 217 -1.83 4.80 2.64
CA GLN A 217 -2.89 5.75 3.02
C GLN A 217 -2.34 7.06 3.61
N GLY A 218 -1.03 7.09 3.87
CA GLY A 218 -0.28 8.29 4.26
C GLY A 218 0.48 8.09 5.57
N SER A 219 1.63 8.75 5.71
CA SER A 219 2.52 8.71 6.91
C SER A 219 1.89 8.92 8.30
N MET A 220 0.67 9.43 8.42
CA MET A 220 -0.06 9.57 9.71
C MET A 220 -1.07 8.45 9.98
N PHE A 221 -1.36 7.59 9.01
CA PHE A 221 -2.21 6.42 9.17
C PHE A 221 -1.51 5.41 10.11
N GLY A 222 -2.25 4.69 10.96
CA GLY A 222 -1.64 3.76 11.93
C GLY A 222 -0.75 4.41 13.00
N ALA A 223 -0.79 5.74 13.17
CA ALA A 223 -0.09 6.42 14.27
C ALA A 223 -0.70 6.10 15.65
N GLU A 224 -1.96 5.66 15.66
CA GLU A 224 -2.69 5.06 16.79
C GLU A 224 -3.34 3.76 16.27
N PRO A 225 -3.54 2.72 17.11
CA PRO A 225 -4.24 1.50 16.71
C PRO A 225 -5.67 1.77 16.24
N LEU A 226 -6.12 1.06 15.21
CA LEU A 226 -7.43 1.23 14.59
C LEU A 226 -8.46 0.27 15.19
N GLY A 227 -9.69 0.74 15.39
CA GLY A 227 -10.83 -0.11 15.74
C GLY A 227 -11.31 -0.95 14.55
N ALA A 228 -12.01 -2.07 14.81
CA ALA A 228 -12.48 -2.99 13.76
C ALA A 228 -13.32 -2.31 12.65
N GLU A 229 -14.16 -1.32 13.01
CA GLU A 229 -14.94 -0.53 12.04
C GLU A 229 -14.03 0.34 11.13
N GLU A 230 -12.96 0.93 11.69
CA GLU A 230 -12.00 1.76 10.95
C GLU A 230 -11.12 0.92 10.04
N VAL A 231 -10.71 -0.28 10.49
CA VAL A 231 -9.99 -1.27 9.66
C VAL A 231 -10.88 -1.72 8.51
N ALA A 232 -12.16 -1.99 8.76
CA ALA A 232 -13.10 -2.40 7.72
C ALA A 232 -13.29 -1.31 6.64
N ASP A 233 -13.52 -0.06 7.04
CA ASP A 233 -13.63 1.09 6.13
C ASP A 233 -12.34 1.29 5.30
N ALA A 234 -11.18 1.25 5.96
CA ALA A 234 -9.87 1.40 5.29
C ALA A 234 -9.52 0.21 4.38
N THR A 235 -10.01 -0.99 4.69
CA THR A 235 -9.87 -2.19 3.85
C THR A 235 -10.78 -2.10 2.63
N LEU A 236 -12.04 -1.67 2.79
CA LEU A 236 -12.94 -1.41 1.66
C LEU A 236 -12.39 -0.32 0.75
N GLN A 237 -11.81 0.75 1.31
CA GLN A 237 -11.10 1.77 0.54
C GLN A 237 -9.91 1.17 -0.23
N THR A 238 -9.15 0.26 0.38
CA THR A 238 -8.02 -0.43 -0.27
C THR A 238 -8.50 -1.29 -1.45
N LEU A 239 -9.55 -2.09 -1.26
CA LEU A 239 -10.14 -2.94 -2.31
C LEU A 239 -10.78 -2.14 -3.46
N THR A 240 -11.34 -0.95 -3.17
CA THR A 240 -12.00 -0.09 -4.17
C THR A 240 -11.10 0.98 -4.78
N SER A 241 -9.82 1.05 -4.40
CA SER A 241 -8.87 2.04 -4.90
C SER A 241 -8.25 1.63 -6.24
N GLU A 242 -8.29 2.55 -7.22
CA GLU A 242 -7.50 2.45 -8.46
C GLU A 242 -5.99 2.67 -8.22
N ASN A 243 -5.59 3.16 -7.04
CA ASN A 243 -4.20 3.46 -6.68
C ASN A 243 -3.55 2.40 -5.78
N ALA A 244 -4.21 1.26 -5.55
CA ALA A 244 -3.60 0.14 -4.84
C ALA A 244 -2.41 -0.44 -5.62
N TYR A 245 -1.41 -1.00 -4.94
CA TYR A 245 -0.25 -1.66 -5.57
C TYR A 245 -0.66 -2.79 -6.54
N VAL A 246 -1.80 -3.42 -6.27
CA VAL A 246 -2.49 -4.30 -7.21
C VAL A 246 -3.98 -3.92 -7.25
N PRO A 247 -4.45 -3.11 -8.22
CA PRO A 247 -5.84 -2.65 -8.25
C PRO A 247 -6.82 -3.81 -8.43
N VAL A 248 -7.70 -4.02 -7.44
CA VAL A 248 -8.76 -5.06 -7.47
C VAL A 248 -10.18 -4.49 -7.57
N ALA A 249 -10.32 -3.16 -7.64
CA ALA A 249 -11.59 -2.45 -7.63
C ALA A 249 -12.54 -2.79 -8.79
N GLY A 250 -11.97 -3.18 -9.94
CA GLY A 250 -12.72 -3.61 -11.12
C GLY A 250 -12.81 -5.13 -11.28
N MET A 251 -12.29 -5.91 -10.33
CA MET A 251 -12.27 -7.39 -10.39
C MET A 251 -13.49 -8.03 -9.69
N ALA A 252 -14.08 -7.33 -8.73
CA ALA A 252 -15.34 -7.68 -8.08
C ALA A 252 -16.04 -6.39 -7.62
N ASP A 253 -17.38 -6.38 -7.59
CA ASP A 253 -18.18 -5.24 -7.12
C ASP A 253 -18.16 -5.18 -5.58
N TRP A 254 -17.02 -4.90 -4.96
CA TRP A 254 -16.85 -4.79 -3.50
C TRP A 254 -17.81 -3.76 -2.91
N SER A 255 -18.56 -4.15 -1.87
CA SER A 255 -19.67 -3.34 -1.33
C SER A 255 -19.63 -3.10 0.17
N GLU A 256 -19.08 -4.03 0.94
CA GLU A 256 -19.00 -3.98 2.41
C GLU A 256 -17.79 -4.81 2.86
N VAL A 257 -17.15 -4.40 3.95
CA VAL A 257 -16.16 -5.20 4.69
C VAL A 257 -16.58 -5.22 6.15
N ILE A 258 -16.37 -6.34 6.83
CA ILE A 258 -16.57 -6.49 8.28
C ILE A 258 -15.32 -7.16 8.84
N CYS A 259 -14.67 -6.55 9.82
CA CYS A 259 -13.54 -7.12 10.55
C CYS A 259 -13.98 -7.55 11.96
N GLU A 260 -13.42 -8.65 12.49
CA GLU A 260 -13.75 -9.10 13.84
C GLU A 260 -13.00 -8.30 14.92
N ASP A 261 -11.72 -8.00 14.68
CA ASP A 261 -10.83 -7.29 15.58
C ASP A 261 -10.23 -6.03 14.94
N GLY A 262 -9.68 -5.14 15.78
CA GLY A 262 -8.92 -3.97 15.33
C GLY A 262 -7.54 -4.31 14.79
N LEU A 263 -6.74 -3.30 14.48
CA LEU A 263 -5.37 -3.47 13.97
C LEU A 263 -4.39 -2.56 14.70
N ASP A 264 -3.37 -3.17 15.30
CA ASP A 264 -2.22 -2.46 15.84
C ASP A 264 -1.12 -2.33 14.77
N PHE A 265 -0.39 -1.22 14.81
CA PHE A 265 0.69 -0.88 13.88
C PHE A 265 2.05 -0.82 14.60
N GLU A 266 2.09 -1.06 15.92
CA GLU A 266 3.34 -1.33 16.65
C GLU A 266 3.83 -2.77 16.42
N GLU A 267 2.92 -3.70 16.14
CA GLU A 267 3.18 -5.10 15.78
C GLU A 267 2.79 -5.38 14.33
N PHE A 268 3.38 -6.39 13.67
CA PHE A 268 3.02 -6.80 12.31
C PHE A 268 2.21 -8.10 12.36
N GLY A 269 0.95 -8.00 12.75
CA GLY A 269 0.00 -9.13 12.78
C GLY A 269 -1.16 -8.95 11.80
N THR A 270 -1.87 -10.02 11.47
CA THR A 270 -3.14 -9.96 10.71
C THR A 270 -4.35 -9.80 11.62
N THR A 271 -5.40 -9.17 11.10
CA THR A 271 -6.79 -9.32 11.57
C THR A 271 -7.65 -9.92 10.45
N ASP A 272 -8.58 -10.79 10.84
CA ASP A 272 -9.51 -11.43 9.91
C ASP A 272 -10.69 -10.50 9.59
N CYS A 273 -10.95 -10.33 8.30
CA CYS A 273 -12.12 -9.61 7.79
C CYS A 273 -12.84 -10.42 6.72
N THR A 274 -14.10 -10.06 6.45
CA THR A 274 -14.91 -10.61 5.38
C THR A 274 -15.36 -9.47 4.46
N ALA A 275 -15.08 -9.58 3.16
CA ALA A 275 -15.63 -8.69 2.14
C ALA A 275 -16.89 -9.30 1.48
N ALA A 276 -17.90 -8.47 1.26
CA ALA A 276 -19.09 -8.82 0.49
C ALA A 276 -19.14 -8.06 -0.85
N THR A 277 -19.51 -8.75 -1.93
CA THR A 277 -19.77 -8.14 -3.24
C THR A 277 -21.24 -7.75 -3.39
N ALA A 278 -21.53 -6.80 -4.28
CA ALA A 278 -22.90 -6.40 -4.62
C ALA A 278 -23.73 -7.53 -5.27
N GLU A 279 -23.08 -8.57 -5.78
CA GLU A 279 -23.71 -9.78 -6.31
C GLU A 279 -24.07 -10.79 -5.21
N GLY A 280 -23.53 -10.63 -4.00
CA GLY A 280 -23.80 -11.44 -2.82
C GLY A 280 -22.73 -12.50 -2.51
N ASP A 281 -21.58 -12.46 -3.17
CA ASP A 281 -20.44 -13.31 -2.86
C ASP A 281 -19.69 -12.78 -1.64
N SER A 282 -19.05 -13.69 -0.91
CA SER A 282 -18.30 -13.40 0.32
C SER A 282 -16.87 -13.90 0.17
N TRP A 283 -15.90 -13.13 0.65
CA TRP A 283 -14.46 -13.42 0.54
C TRP A 283 -13.78 -13.22 1.89
N GLN A 284 -12.98 -14.21 2.32
CA GLN A 284 -12.12 -14.04 3.50
C GLN A 284 -10.94 -13.12 3.14
N LEU A 285 -10.63 -12.19 4.05
CA LEU A 285 -9.49 -11.29 3.96
C LEU A 285 -8.62 -11.44 5.21
N HIS A 286 -7.31 -11.37 5.04
CA HIS A 286 -6.35 -11.17 6.12
C HIS A 286 -5.72 -9.78 5.95
N VAL A 287 -5.88 -8.91 6.94
CA VAL A 287 -5.45 -7.50 6.85
C VAL A 287 -4.31 -7.24 7.82
N ALA A 288 -3.17 -6.77 7.32
CA ALA A 288 -1.99 -6.42 8.12
C ALA A 288 -1.55 -4.96 7.89
N PRO A 289 -0.74 -4.38 8.80
CA PRO A 289 -0.14 -3.07 8.61
C PRO A 289 0.72 -3.04 7.35
N GLY A 290 0.52 -2.02 6.52
CA GLY A 290 1.36 -1.75 5.36
C GLY A 290 2.29 -0.59 5.64
N ALA A 291 3.39 -0.82 6.35
CA ALA A 291 4.47 0.17 6.46
C ALA A 291 5.32 0.12 5.18
N PHE A 292 4.86 0.81 4.13
CA PHE A 292 5.46 0.69 2.81
C PHE A 292 6.83 1.40 2.73
N ALA A 293 7.67 0.89 1.83
CA ALA A 293 9.03 1.37 1.60
C ALA A 293 9.15 2.85 1.18
N ASP A 294 8.09 3.43 0.59
CA ASP A 294 8.00 4.86 0.28
C ASP A 294 7.81 5.76 1.53
N GLY A 295 7.61 5.16 2.70
CA GLY A 295 7.42 5.83 3.98
C GLY A 295 5.96 6.08 4.35
N ASP A 296 5.00 5.74 3.48
CA ASP A 296 3.59 5.82 3.81
C ASP A 296 3.14 4.59 4.62
N GLN A 297 2.33 4.85 5.65
CA GLN A 297 1.59 3.80 6.34
C GLN A 297 0.30 3.51 5.57
N GLY A 298 -0.19 2.29 5.68
CA GLY A 298 -1.35 1.82 4.92
C GLY A 298 -1.75 0.41 5.33
N LEU A 299 -2.40 -0.32 4.42
CA LEU A 299 -2.81 -1.70 4.64
C LEU A 299 -2.24 -2.63 3.56
N LEU A 300 -1.81 -3.81 3.98
CA LEU A 300 -1.59 -4.97 3.13
C LEU A 300 -2.77 -5.94 3.34
N VAL A 301 -3.44 -6.33 2.26
CA VAL A 301 -4.66 -7.13 2.29
C VAL A 301 -4.46 -8.39 1.48
N GLY A 302 -4.47 -9.54 2.16
CA GLY A 302 -4.52 -10.85 1.54
C GLY A 302 -5.96 -11.26 1.25
N ILE A 303 -6.32 -11.40 -0.02
CA ILE A 303 -7.62 -11.88 -0.49
C ILE A 303 -7.55 -13.40 -0.55
N GLY A 304 -8.25 -14.08 0.35
CA GLY A 304 -8.33 -15.53 0.41
C GLY A 304 -9.28 -16.13 -0.62
N SER A 305 -9.76 -17.34 -0.33
CA SER A 305 -10.83 -17.97 -1.13
C SER A 305 -12.21 -17.34 -0.84
N PRO A 306 -13.20 -17.55 -1.72
CA PRO A 306 -14.60 -17.29 -1.39
C PRO A 306 -14.97 -18.02 -0.10
N ALA A 307 -15.62 -17.33 0.83
CA ALA A 307 -16.06 -17.92 2.08
C ALA A 307 -17.26 -18.87 1.80
N ASP A 308 -17.19 -20.12 2.25
CA ASP A 308 -18.33 -21.04 2.23
C ASP A 308 -19.41 -20.53 3.22
N VAL A 309 -20.57 -20.11 2.68
CA VAL A 309 -21.75 -19.58 3.44
C VAL A 309 -22.86 -20.63 3.61
#